data_AF-A0A6B9FGC4-F1
#
_entry.id   AF-A0A6B9FGC4-F1
#
_cell.length_a   1.000
_cell.length_b   1.000
_cell.length_c   1.000
_cell.angle_alpha   90.00
_cell.angle_beta   90.00
_cell.angle_gamma   90.00
#
_symmetry.space_group_name_H-M   'P 1'
#
loop_
_entity.id
_entity.type
_entity.pdbx_description
1 polymer ?
#
loop_
_entity_poly.entity_id
_entity_poly.type
_entity_poly.pdbx_seq_one_letter_code
_entity_poly.pdbx_strand_id
1 'polypeptide(L)'
;MAHLERRISELESELELKEQEASRMRSENAQLSKDVMMIRKEEAYFRRRAAELEGELVCVRKGQVNVDISSEALSRMGRHKKRFVYRSEEKADYLDFAVFRSAVMARTKRKYWKPIVGFALGVTIKEISAWEATKLCPARWLNEVDFLSDAAFQPTSHRHWAADNQDALRTVLSEHANDLLAAQCLTERLGFVILESSVAYYRRKMFRAHELRKRPQIKSKSVVHIC
;
A
#
# COMPACT_ATOMS: atom_id res chain seq x y z
N MET A 1 -35.75 8.64 61.30
CA MET A 1 -35.24 9.98 60.95
C MET A 1 -33.81 9.91 60.42
N ALA A 2 -32.78 9.62 61.23
CA ALA A 2 -31.37 9.61 60.80
C ALA A 2 -31.02 8.74 59.55
N HIS A 3 -31.67 7.58 59.38
CA HIS A 3 -31.46 6.74 58.19
C HIS A 3 -31.99 7.40 56.90
N LEU A 4 -33.13 8.10 56.99
CA LEU A 4 -33.72 8.79 55.84
C LEU A 4 -32.89 10.00 55.45
N GLU A 5 -32.39 10.76 56.44
CA GLU A 5 -31.48 11.89 56.21
C GLU A 5 -30.20 11.44 55.50
N ARG A 6 -29.59 10.33 55.94
CA ARG A 6 -28.42 9.76 55.26
C ARG A 6 -28.72 9.37 53.81
N ARG A 7 -29.86 8.72 53.57
CA ARG A 7 -30.25 8.30 52.22
C ARG A 7 -30.54 9.48 51.30
N ILE A 8 -31.10 10.57 51.84
CA ILE A 8 -31.31 11.82 51.09
C ILE A 8 -29.95 12.40 50.69
N SER A 9 -29.00 12.53 51.62
CA SER A 9 -27.66 13.05 51.30
C SER A 9 -26.89 12.18 50.31
N GLU A 10 -27.03 10.84 50.38
CA GLU A 10 -26.43 9.94 49.38
C GLU A 10 -27.01 10.20 47.98
N LEU A 11 -28.34 10.28 47.87
CA LEU A 11 -29.02 10.51 46.59
C LEU A 11 -28.70 11.89 46.00
N GLU A 12 -28.58 12.92 46.84
CA GLU A 12 -28.13 14.25 46.41
C GLU A 12 -26.71 14.21 45.84
N SER A 13 -25.79 13.48 46.49
CA SER A 13 -24.42 13.32 46.00
C SER A 13 -24.34 12.54 44.69
N GLU A 14 -25.17 11.49 44.54
CA GLU A 14 -25.26 10.72 43.29
C GLU A 14 -25.84 11.55 42.15
N LEU A 15 -26.86 12.37 42.43
CA LEU A 15 -27.46 13.28 41.45
C LEU A 15 -26.43 14.29 40.94
N GLU A 16 -25.68 14.93 41.84
CA GLU A 16 -24.66 15.91 41.48
C GLU A 16 -23.55 15.29 40.61
N LEU A 17 -23.09 14.09 40.97
CA LEU A 17 -22.12 13.32 40.17
C LEU A 17 -22.66 13.02 38.76
N LYS A 18 -23.93 12.63 38.66
CA LYS A 18 -24.57 12.33 37.36
C LYS A 18 -24.77 13.58 36.51
N GLU A 19 -25.06 14.73 37.11
CA GLU A 19 -25.15 16.01 36.41
C GLU A 19 -23.79 16.47 35.88
N GLN A 20 -22.71 16.29 36.66
CA GLN A 20 -21.35 16.55 36.20
C GLN A 20 -20.95 15.62 35.05
N GLU A 21 -21.24 14.33 35.15
CA GLU A 21 -20.99 13.34 34.09
C GLU A 21 -21.76 13.69 32.81
N ALA A 22 -23.05 14.04 32.92
CA ALA A 22 -23.87 14.46 31.78
C ALA A 22 -23.32 15.73 31.13
N SER A 23 -22.84 16.69 31.91
CA SER A 23 -22.22 17.92 31.41
C SER A 23 -20.91 17.64 30.67
N ARG A 24 -20.08 16.72 31.18
CA ARG A 24 -18.85 16.28 30.51
C ARG A 24 -19.15 15.57 29.18
N MET A 25 -20.12 14.67 29.17
CA MET A 25 -20.52 13.97 27.93
C MET A 25 -21.08 14.93 26.88
N ARG A 26 -21.78 16.00 27.30
CA ARG A 26 -22.26 17.05 26.36
C ARG A 26 -21.10 17.83 25.75
N SER A 27 -20.07 18.18 26.52
CA SER A 27 -18.91 18.90 25.98
C SER A 27 -18.07 18.02 25.05
N GLU A 28 -17.86 16.75 25.40
CA GLU A 28 -17.20 15.76 24.54
C GLU A 28 -17.96 15.58 23.21
N ASN A 29 -19.28 15.41 23.24
CA ASN A 29 -20.11 15.32 22.03
C ASN A 29 -20.04 16.60 21.17
N ALA A 30 -20.03 17.77 21.79
CA ALA A 30 -19.88 19.04 21.07
C ALA A 30 -18.51 19.14 20.37
N GLN A 31 -17.45 18.64 21.00
CA GLN A 31 -16.12 18.62 20.40
C GLN A 31 -16.03 17.61 19.25
N LEU A 32 -16.51 16.38 19.45
CA LEU A 32 -16.55 15.36 18.40
C LEU A 32 -17.36 15.82 17.19
N SER A 33 -18.45 16.56 17.41
CA SER A 33 -19.24 17.14 16.31
C SER A 33 -18.43 18.10 15.44
N LYS A 34 -17.57 18.93 16.06
CA LYS A 34 -16.65 19.83 15.32
C LYS A 34 -15.61 19.04 14.55
N ASP A 35 -15.03 18.00 15.15
CA ASP A 35 -14.00 17.18 14.52
C ASP A 35 -14.56 16.44 13.30
N VAL A 36 -15.76 15.88 13.40
CA VAL A 36 -16.47 15.27 12.26
C VAL A 36 -16.72 16.26 11.13
N MET A 37 -17.07 17.51 11.44
CA MET A 37 -17.24 18.56 10.44
C MET A 37 -15.93 18.88 9.72
N MET A 38 -14.81 18.94 10.45
CA MET A 38 -13.48 19.18 9.88
C MET A 38 -13.03 18.03 8.98
N ILE A 39 -13.19 16.78 9.43
CA ILE A 39 -12.87 15.59 8.65
C ILE A 39 -13.68 15.56 7.34
N ARG A 40 -14.98 15.90 7.39
CA ARG A 40 -15.82 15.98 6.18
C ARG A 40 -15.33 17.05 5.20
N LYS A 41 -14.82 18.18 5.69
CA LYS A 41 -14.22 19.22 4.83
C LYS A 41 -12.94 18.72 4.17
N GLU A 42 -12.08 18.04 4.91
CA GLU A 42 -10.84 17.45 4.39
C GLU A 42 -11.16 16.37 3.35
N GLU A 43 -12.11 15.48 3.63
CA GLU A 43 -12.56 14.45 2.69
C GLU A 43 -13.07 15.08 1.38
N ALA A 44 -13.87 16.15 1.48
CA ALA A 44 -14.35 16.88 0.31
C ALA A 44 -13.20 17.54 -0.49
N TYR A 45 -12.19 18.08 0.19
CA TYR A 45 -10.98 18.62 -0.44
C TYR A 45 -10.20 17.53 -1.18
N PHE A 46 -9.92 16.40 -0.53
CA PHE A 46 -9.20 15.29 -1.16
C PHE A 46 -9.97 14.68 -2.33
N ARG A 47 -11.30 14.59 -2.25
CA ARG A 47 -12.13 14.13 -3.36
C ARG A 47 -12.03 15.06 -4.57
N ARG A 48 -12.03 16.40 -4.36
CA ARG A 48 -11.81 17.36 -5.46
C ARG A 48 -10.41 17.20 -6.06
N ARG A 49 -9.38 17.10 -5.22
CA ARG A 49 -8.00 16.95 -5.68
C ARG A 49 -7.80 15.66 -6.48
N ALA A 50 -8.43 14.56 -6.07
CA ALA A 50 -8.43 13.31 -6.82
C ALA A 50 -9.09 13.46 -8.20
N ALA A 51 -10.24 14.13 -8.27
CA ALA A 51 -10.93 14.40 -9.53
C ALA A 51 -10.13 15.32 -10.47
N GLU A 52 -9.44 16.33 -9.94
CA GLU A 52 -8.53 17.18 -10.70
C GLU A 52 -7.37 16.37 -11.31
N LEU A 53 -6.72 15.52 -10.51
CA LEU A 53 -5.63 14.65 -10.98
C LEU A 53 -6.12 13.65 -12.03
N GLU A 54 -7.32 13.09 -11.88
CA GLU A 54 -7.94 12.26 -12.92
C GLU A 54 -8.17 13.04 -14.21
N GLY A 55 -8.65 14.29 -14.12
CA GLY A 55 -8.79 15.19 -15.27
C GLY A 55 -7.46 15.48 -15.97
N GLU A 56 -6.41 15.78 -15.20
CA GLU A 56 -5.05 15.99 -15.72
C GLU A 56 -4.52 14.72 -16.43
N LEU A 57 -4.74 13.53 -15.87
CA LEU A 57 -4.35 12.26 -16.50
C LEU A 57 -5.12 11.96 -17.80
N VAL A 58 -6.36 12.42 -17.92
CA VAL A 58 -7.15 12.31 -19.17
C VAL A 58 -6.62 13.28 -20.23
N CYS A 59 -6.24 14.51 -19.84
CA CYS A 59 -5.66 15.50 -20.74
C CYS A 59 -4.27 15.09 -21.24
N VAL A 60 -3.40 14.55 -20.37
CA VAL A 60 -2.08 14.02 -20.76
C VAL A 60 -2.22 12.84 -21.73
N ARG A 61 -3.19 11.93 -21.50
CA ARG A 61 -3.51 10.84 -22.44
C ARG A 61 -3.98 11.34 -23.79
N LYS A 62 -4.81 12.38 -23.85
CA LYS A 62 -5.22 13.01 -25.13
C LYS A 62 -4.07 13.76 -25.81
N GLY A 63 -3.13 14.32 -25.04
CA GLY A 63 -1.92 14.96 -25.57
C GLY A 63 -0.90 13.98 -26.18
N GLN A 64 -0.85 12.73 -25.71
CA GLN A 64 0.05 11.69 -26.26
C GLN A 64 -0.47 11.04 -27.56
N VAL A 65 -1.74 11.19 -27.91
CA VAL A 65 -2.31 10.59 -29.15
C VAL A 65 -2.07 11.45 -30.40
N ASN A 66 -1.53 12.66 -30.26
CA ASN A 66 -1.21 13.56 -31.39
C ASN A 66 0.25 13.51 -31.85
N VAL A 67 0.94 12.37 -31.66
CA VAL A 67 2.18 12.11 -32.41
C VAL A 67 1.82 11.15 -33.52
N ASP A 68 1.72 11.70 -34.74
CA ASP A 68 1.62 10.99 -36.00
C ASP A 68 2.67 9.89 -36.11
N ILE A 69 2.32 8.67 -35.69
CA ILE A 69 3.02 7.49 -36.15
C ILE A 69 2.37 7.13 -37.48
N SER A 70 2.95 7.67 -38.55
CA SER A 70 2.58 7.30 -39.91
C SER A 70 2.49 5.77 -40.03
N SER A 71 1.35 5.32 -40.57
CA SER A 71 0.94 3.93 -40.82
C SER A 71 1.94 3.08 -41.62
N GLU A 72 3.08 3.65 -42.01
CA GLU A 72 4.06 3.08 -42.93
C GLU A 72 5.18 2.32 -42.21
N ALA A 73 5.44 2.61 -40.92
CA ALA A 73 6.46 1.92 -40.13
C ALA A 73 6.03 0.53 -39.61
N LEU A 74 4.72 0.29 -39.47
CA LEU A 74 4.18 -0.98 -38.92
C LEU A 74 4.05 -2.10 -39.97
N SER A 75 4.15 -1.78 -41.27
CA SER A 75 4.00 -2.77 -42.36
C SER A 75 5.28 -3.57 -42.67
N ARG A 76 6.43 -3.24 -42.06
CA ARG A 76 7.73 -3.86 -42.39
C ARG A 76 8.17 -5.04 -41.52
N MET A 77 7.44 -5.37 -40.45
CA MET A 77 7.85 -6.42 -39.51
C MET A 77 6.89 -7.61 -39.56
N GLY A 78 6.90 -8.33 -40.68
CA GLY A 78 6.28 -9.64 -40.78
C GLY A 78 7.12 -10.71 -40.05
N ARG A 79 6.50 -11.44 -39.12
CA ARG A 79 6.71 -12.88 -38.88
C ARG A 79 5.61 -13.46 -37.99
N HIS A 80 4.86 -14.40 -38.56
CA HIS A 80 3.82 -15.22 -37.93
C HIS A 80 4.34 -16.09 -36.78
N LYS A 81 3.54 -16.25 -35.70
CA LYS A 81 2.98 -17.55 -35.29
C LYS A 81 1.88 -17.43 -34.20
N LYS A 82 0.71 -17.97 -34.57
CA LYS A 82 -0.47 -18.41 -33.78
C LYS A 82 -1.14 -17.40 -32.85
N ARG A 83 -2.09 -16.64 -33.45
CA ARG A 83 -3.19 -15.99 -32.75
C ARG A 83 -4.10 -17.06 -32.12
N PHE A 84 -4.17 -17.12 -30.79
CA PHE A 84 -5.43 -17.47 -30.15
C PHE A 84 -6.33 -16.25 -30.33
N VAL A 85 -7.27 -16.36 -31.26
CA VAL A 85 -8.33 -15.36 -31.44
C VAL A 85 -9.35 -15.63 -30.33
N TYR A 86 -9.24 -14.92 -29.21
CA TYR A 86 -10.43 -14.67 -28.41
C TYR A 86 -11.15 -13.49 -29.06
N ARG A 87 -12.18 -13.81 -29.84
CA ARG A 87 -13.09 -12.85 -30.47
C ARG A 87 -14.15 -12.52 -29.43
N SER A 88 -14.13 -11.31 -28.91
CA SER A 88 -15.34 -10.62 -28.46
C SER A 88 -15.09 -9.13 -28.56
N GLU A 89 -15.93 -8.45 -29.33
CA GLU A 89 -15.91 -7.01 -29.61
C GLU A 89 -16.49 -6.18 -28.45
N GLU A 90 -16.53 -6.75 -27.24
CA GLU A 90 -16.78 -6.04 -25.99
C GLU A 90 -15.54 -6.24 -25.11
N LYS A 91 -14.93 -5.14 -24.65
CA LYS A 91 -13.77 -5.16 -23.75
C LYS A 91 -14.09 -6.06 -22.56
N ALA A 92 -13.59 -7.29 -22.54
CA ALA A 92 -13.74 -8.14 -21.38
C ALA A 92 -13.05 -7.44 -20.21
N ASP A 93 -13.79 -7.03 -19.18
CA ASP A 93 -13.21 -6.33 -18.02
C ASP A 93 -12.18 -7.21 -17.28
N TYR A 94 -12.30 -8.53 -17.46
CA TYR A 94 -11.50 -9.55 -16.80
C TYR A 94 -10.91 -10.55 -17.79
N LEU A 95 -9.77 -11.12 -17.42
CA LEU A 95 -9.01 -12.11 -18.18
C LEU A 95 -8.64 -13.28 -17.25
N ASP A 96 -8.43 -14.48 -17.80
CA ASP A 96 -7.95 -15.64 -17.03
C ASP A 96 -6.55 -15.37 -16.47
N PHE A 97 -6.41 -15.46 -15.14
CA PHE A 97 -5.14 -15.20 -14.47
C PHE A 97 -3.98 -16.07 -15.00
N ALA A 98 -4.25 -17.28 -15.48
CA ALA A 98 -3.24 -18.15 -16.07
C ALA A 98 -2.65 -17.56 -17.37
N VAL A 99 -3.47 -16.87 -18.18
CA VAL A 99 -3.04 -16.17 -19.39
C VAL A 99 -2.15 -14.99 -19.01
N PHE A 100 -2.60 -14.17 -18.05
CA PHE A 100 -1.80 -13.05 -17.52
C PHE A 100 -0.46 -13.52 -16.96
N ARG A 101 -0.47 -14.54 -16.10
CA ARG A 101 0.73 -15.13 -15.51
C ARG A 101 1.69 -15.64 -16.58
N SER A 102 1.19 -16.31 -17.61
CA SER A 102 2.02 -16.82 -18.70
C SER A 102 2.68 -15.69 -19.48
N ALA A 103 1.94 -14.62 -19.81
CA ALA A 103 2.47 -13.45 -20.48
C ALA A 103 3.56 -12.74 -19.65
N VAL A 104 3.27 -12.50 -18.36
CA VAL A 104 4.23 -11.92 -17.41
C VAL A 104 5.49 -12.78 -17.32
N MET A 105 5.37 -14.10 -17.16
CA MET A 105 6.52 -14.98 -17.02
C MET A 105 7.35 -15.05 -18.31
N ALA A 106 6.71 -15.02 -19.48
CA ALA A 106 7.40 -14.96 -20.77
C ALA A 106 8.24 -13.69 -20.91
N ARG A 107 7.72 -12.55 -20.42
CA ARG A 107 8.40 -11.25 -20.47
C ARG A 107 9.51 -11.15 -19.42
N THR A 108 9.18 -11.41 -18.17
CA THR A 108 10.11 -11.22 -17.03
C THR A 108 11.21 -12.26 -16.96
N LYS A 109 10.99 -13.48 -17.50
CA LYS A 109 11.86 -14.65 -17.36
C LYS A 109 12.23 -14.96 -15.88
N ARG A 110 11.41 -14.51 -14.93
CA ARG A 110 11.67 -14.62 -13.49
C ARG A 110 10.59 -15.45 -12.82
N LYS A 111 11.02 -16.34 -11.92
CA LYS A 111 10.10 -17.10 -11.04
C LYS A 111 9.37 -16.18 -10.05
N TYR A 112 10.06 -15.12 -9.58
CA TYR A 112 9.54 -14.15 -8.61
C TYR A 112 9.11 -12.85 -9.31
N TRP A 113 8.00 -12.90 -10.03
CA TRP A 113 7.51 -11.78 -10.85
C TRP A 113 6.51 -10.86 -10.12
N LYS A 114 5.73 -11.39 -9.17
CA LYS A 114 4.64 -10.65 -8.49
C LYS A 114 5.06 -9.31 -7.88
N PRO A 115 6.19 -9.19 -7.15
CA PRO A 115 6.58 -7.91 -6.58
C PRO A 115 6.93 -6.86 -7.64
N ILE A 116 7.47 -7.29 -8.79
CA ILE A 116 7.84 -6.39 -9.89
C ILE A 116 6.58 -5.87 -10.58
N VAL A 117 5.68 -6.79 -10.93
CA VAL A 117 4.41 -6.44 -11.55
C VAL A 117 3.53 -5.63 -10.61
N GLY A 118 3.49 -5.98 -9.32
CA GLY A 118 2.76 -5.20 -8.32
C GLY A 118 3.27 -3.78 -8.20
N PHE A 119 4.59 -3.59 -8.16
CA PHE A 119 5.19 -2.26 -8.16
C PHE A 119 4.79 -1.45 -9.40
N ALA A 120 4.88 -2.08 -10.58
CA ALA A 120 4.61 -1.42 -11.85
C ALA A 120 3.13 -1.08 -12.07
N LEU A 121 2.22 -1.94 -11.60
CA LEU A 121 0.77 -1.73 -11.69
C LEU A 121 0.22 -0.87 -10.54
N GLY A 122 1.02 -0.56 -9.52
CA GLY A 122 0.54 0.08 -8.30
C GLY A 122 -0.39 -0.82 -7.48
N VAL A 123 -0.21 -2.14 -7.56
CA VAL A 123 -1.05 -3.15 -6.93
C VAL A 123 -0.24 -3.96 -5.93
N THR A 124 -0.77 -4.21 -4.73
CA THR A 124 -0.03 -4.96 -3.72
C THR A 124 0.16 -6.44 -4.10
N ILE A 125 1.22 -7.08 -3.60
CA ILE A 125 1.44 -8.53 -3.78
C ILE A 125 0.25 -9.35 -3.26
N LYS A 126 -0.38 -8.88 -2.17
CA LYS A 126 -1.57 -9.51 -1.59
C LYS A 126 -2.76 -9.46 -2.54
N GLU A 127 -3.00 -8.31 -3.15
CA GLU A 127 -4.07 -8.13 -4.11
C GLU A 127 -3.86 -8.98 -5.37
N ILE A 128 -2.64 -9.00 -5.94
CA ILE A 128 -2.31 -9.92 -7.05
C ILE A 128 -2.58 -11.38 -6.67
N SER A 129 -2.26 -11.77 -5.43
CA SER A 129 -2.49 -13.14 -4.95
C SER A 129 -3.98 -13.42 -4.70
N ALA A 130 -4.77 -12.43 -4.32
CA ALA A 130 -6.22 -12.54 -4.22
C ALA A 130 -6.84 -12.77 -5.61
N TRP A 131 -6.40 -12.02 -6.62
CA TRP A 131 -6.82 -12.24 -8.01
C TRP A 131 -6.42 -13.64 -8.52
N GLU A 132 -5.19 -14.10 -8.23
CA GLU A 132 -4.78 -15.48 -8.58
C GLU A 132 -5.72 -16.53 -7.97
N ALA A 133 -6.16 -16.32 -6.73
CA ALA A 133 -7.10 -17.24 -6.07
C ALA A 133 -8.47 -17.28 -6.77
N THR A 134 -8.92 -16.15 -7.32
CA THR A 134 -10.17 -16.08 -8.12
C THR A 134 -10.02 -16.64 -9.54
N LYS A 135 -8.79 -16.94 -9.98
CA LYS A 135 -8.45 -17.32 -11.36
C LYS A 135 -8.75 -16.26 -12.43
N LEU A 136 -9.08 -15.04 -12.01
CA LEU A 136 -9.36 -13.91 -12.88
C LEU A 136 -8.46 -12.72 -12.50
N CYS A 137 -8.23 -11.81 -13.44
CA CYS A 137 -7.68 -10.48 -13.14
C CYS A 137 -8.17 -9.43 -14.15
N PRO A 138 -8.06 -8.13 -13.84
CA PRO A 138 -8.45 -7.07 -14.76
C PRO A 138 -7.70 -7.16 -16.10
N ALA A 139 -8.44 -7.14 -17.22
CA ALA A 139 -7.85 -7.24 -18.56
C ALA A 139 -6.79 -6.15 -18.85
N ARG A 140 -6.98 -4.96 -18.27
CA ARG A 140 -6.06 -3.83 -18.39
C ARG A 140 -4.63 -4.13 -17.92
N TRP A 141 -4.45 -5.03 -16.96
CA TRP A 141 -3.12 -5.36 -16.43
C TRP A 141 -2.20 -5.95 -17.48
N LEU A 142 -2.75 -6.70 -18.44
CA LEU A 142 -1.94 -7.27 -19.51
C LEU A 142 -1.35 -6.17 -20.40
N ASN A 143 -2.18 -5.19 -20.78
CA ASN A 143 -1.73 -4.04 -21.56
C ASN A 143 -0.67 -3.24 -20.82
N GLU A 144 -0.90 -2.95 -19.53
CA GLU A 144 0.05 -2.19 -18.70
C GLU A 144 1.39 -2.91 -18.56
N VAL A 145 1.39 -4.25 -18.37
CA VAL A 145 2.62 -5.06 -18.36
C VAL A 145 3.34 -5.00 -19.71
N ASP A 146 2.59 -4.95 -20.82
CA ASP A 146 3.17 -4.91 -22.15
C ASP A 146 3.92 -3.60 -22.47
N PHE A 147 3.60 -2.51 -21.76
CA PHE A 147 4.31 -1.23 -21.87
C PHE A 147 5.51 -1.10 -20.93
N LEU A 148 5.73 -2.05 -20.01
CA LEU A 148 6.84 -1.97 -19.07
C LEU A 148 8.18 -2.23 -19.78
N SER A 149 9.12 -1.30 -19.64
CA SER A 149 10.47 -1.46 -20.17
C SER A 149 11.21 -2.61 -19.49
N ASP A 150 12.18 -3.23 -20.19
CA ASP A 150 13.02 -4.29 -19.61
C ASP A 150 13.79 -3.81 -18.37
N ALA A 151 14.08 -2.51 -18.29
CA ALA A 151 14.69 -1.87 -17.13
C ALA A 151 13.80 -1.92 -15.88
N ALA A 152 12.48 -1.84 -16.03
CA ALA A 152 11.53 -1.97 -14.91
C ALA A 152 11.56 -3.39 -14.29
N PHE A 153 12.03 -4.40 -15.05
CA PHE A 153 12.17 -5.78 -14.60
C PHE A 153 13.54 -6.13 -14.02
N GLN A 154 14.43 -5.16 -13.85
CA GLN A 154 15.71 -5.32 -13.17
C GLN A 154 15.71 -4.62 -11.81
N PRO A 155 15.10 -5.24 -10.77
CA PRO A 155 15.15 -4.65 -9.44
C PRO A 155 16.59 -4.67 -8.92
N THR A 156 17.09 -3.47 -8.59
CA THR A 156 18.35 -3.21 -7.90
C THR A 156 18.33 -3.58 -6.42
N SER A 157 17.26 -4.25 -5.96
CA SER A 157 16.99 -4.60 -4.57
C SER A 157 18.03 -5.49 -3.88
N HIS A 158 19.00 -6.02 -4.61
CA HIS A 158 20.16 -6.73 -4.05
C HIS A 158 21.31 -5.82 -3.63
N ARG A 159 21.23 -4.50 -3.90
CA ARG A 159 22.19 -3.55 -3.35
C ARG A 159 22.11 -3.54 -1.82
N HIS A 160 23.27 -3.62 -1.19
CA HIS A 160 23.37 -3.48 0.25
C HIS A 160 22.80 -2.11 0.64
N TRP A 161 21.85 -2.09 1.59
CA TRP A 161 21.29 -0.84 2.08
C TRP A 161 22.35 -0.15 2.93
N ALA A 162 22.99 0.87 2.35
CA ALA A 162 23.84 1.80 3.06
C ALA A 162 23.12 2.38 4.29
N ALA A 163 23.86 2.85 5.28
CA ALA A 163 23.30 3.40 6.52
C ALA A 163 22.26 4.49 6.22
N ASP A 164 22.57 5.40 5.29
CA ASP A 164 21.69 6.49 4.85
C ASP A 164 20.37 5.98 4.27
N ASN A 165 20.39 4.86 3.54
CA ASN A 165 19.18 4.24 2.98
C ASN A 165 18.31 3.63 4.09
N GLN A 166 18.91 3.16 5.19
CA GLN A 166 18.17 2.60 6.33
C GLN A 166 17.43 3.69 7.10
N ASP A 167 17.99 4.89 7.21
CA ASP A 167 17.31 6.02 7.86
C ASP A 167 16.19 6.59 6.98
N ALA A 168 16.41 6.66 5.66
CA ALA A 168 15.33 6.95 4.72
C ALA A 168 14.19 5.93 4.84
N LEU A 169 14.51 4.62 4.93
CA LEU A 169 13.52 3.58 5.14
C LEU A 169 12.74 3.77 6.44
N ARG A 170 13.41 4.05 7.56
CA ARG A 170 12.73 4.27 8.85
C ARG A 170 11.74 5.43 8.78
N THR A 171 12.15 6.53 8.17
CA THR A 171 11.33 7.73 7.98
C THR A 171 10.08 7.40 7.16
N VAL A 172 10.26 6.78 6.00
CA VAL A 172 9.15 6.39 5.11
C VAL A 172 8.24 5.36 5.77
N LEU A 173 8.79 4.42 6.54
CA LEU A 173 8.00 3.43 7.29
C LEU A 173 7.20 4.03 8.46
N SER A 174 7.68 5.12 9.07
CA SER A 174 6.89 5.84 10.09
C SER A 174 5.75 6.66 9.50
N GLU A 175 5.89 7.11 8.25
CA GLU A 175 4.90 7.92 7.54
C GLU A 175 3.85 7.06 6.81
N HIS A 176 4.23 5.86 6.35
CA HIS A 176 3.38 5.01 5.52
C HIS A 176 3.15 3.62 6.12
N ALA A 177 1.86 3.26 6.28
CA ALA A 177 1.47 1.93 6.74
C ALA A 177 1.70 0.83 5.68
N ASN A 178 1.59 1.14 4.39
CA ASN A 178 1.65 0.18 3.28
C ASN A 178 3.08 0.01 2.71
N ASP A 179 3.54 -1.23 2.60
CA ASP A 179 4.87 -1.58 2.06
C ASP A 179 5.04 -1.17 0.59
N LEU A 180 3.97 -1.17 -0.22
CA LEU A 180 4.01 -0.75 -1.62
C LEU A 180 4.23 0.76 -1.75
N LEU A 181 3.50 1.57 -0.99
CA LEU A 181 3.67 3.03 -0.97
C LEU A 181 5.07 3.41 -0.48
N ALA A 182 5.55 2.73 0.56
CA ALA A 182 6.91 2.92 1.03
C ALA A 182 7.95 2.56 -0.04
N ALA A 183 7.72 1.49 -0.81
CA ALA A 183 8.60 1.10 -1.91
C ALA A 183 8.63 2.14 -3.04
N GLN A 184 7.48 2.73 -3.40
CA GLN A 184 7.38 3.80 -4.40
C GLN A 184 8.10 5.07 -3.95
N CYS A 185 7.83 5.55 -2.73
CA CYS A 185 8.49 6.72 -2.16
C CYS A 185 10.02 6.54 -2.09
N LEU A 186 10.49 5.37 -1.67
CA LEU A 186 11.93 5.08 -1.62
C LEU A 186 12.55 4.98 -3.02
N THR A 187 11.80 4.47 -4.00
CA THR A 187 12.27 4.43 -5.39
C THR A 187 12.48 5.83 -5.95
N GLU A 188 11.50 6.73 -5.74
CA GLU A 188 11.60 8.13 -6.13
C GLU A 188 12.76 8.84 -5.44
N ARG A 189 12.92 8.63 -4.13
CA ARG A 189 13.96 9.27 -3.32
C ARG A 189 15.37 8.79 -3.64
N LEU A 190 15.55 7.50 -3.93
CA LEU A 190 16.87 6.88 -4.10
C LEU A 190 17.27 6.70 -5.56
N GLY A 191 16.37 6.96 -6.51
CA GLY A 191 16.65 6.89 -7.94
C GLY A 191 16.84 5.47 -8.48
N PHE A 192 16.41 4.44 -7.73
CA PHE A 192 16.47 3.05 -8.17
C PHE A 192 15.29 2.24 -7.62
N VAL A 193 14.84 1.24 -8.39
CA VAL A 193 13.61 0.49 -8.06
C VAL A 193 13.79 -0.35 -6.79
N ILE A 194 12.91 -0.09 -5.83
CA ILE A 194 12.74 -0.83 -4.59
C ILE A 194 11.38 -1.52 -4.63
N LEU A 195 11.35 -2.81 -4.31
CA LEU A 195 10.14 -3.62 -4.36
C LEU A 195 9.50 -3.75 -2.97
N GLU A 196 8.18 -3.93 -2.97
CA GLU A 196 7.37 -4.19 -1.76
C GLU A 196 7.98 -5.32 -0.90
N SER A 197 8.45 -6.40 -1.53
CA SER A 197 9.07 -7.54 -0.85
C SER A 197 10.35 -7.18 -0.10
N SER A 198 11.13 -6.23 -0.62
CA SER A 198 12.34 -5.73 0.04
C SER A 198 11.97 -4.91 1.27
N VAL A 199 11.01 -3.98 1.13
CA VAL A 199 10.51 -3.17 2.26
C VAL A 199 9.97 -4.08 3.37
N ALA A 200 9.11 -5.04 3.01
CA ALA A 200 8.55 -6.00 3.96
C ALA A 200 9.63 -6.83 4.67
N TYR A 201 10.69 -7.24 3.97
CA TYR A 201 11.83 -7.94 4.56
C TYR A 201 12.56 -7.06 5.59
N TYR A 202 12.89 -5.82 5.24
CA TYR A 202 13.60 -4.92 6.14
C TYR A 202 12.74 -4.48 7.33
N ARG A 203 11.45 -4.22 7.12
CA ARG A 203 10.48 -3.96 8.20
C ARG A 203 10.53 -5.08 9.24
N ARG A 204 10.42 -6.34 8.80
CA ARG A 204 10.54 -7.52 9.70
C ARG A 204 11.90 -7.60 10.41
N LYS A 205 13.00 -7.29 9.71
CA LYS A 205 14.34 -7.30 10.29
C LYS A 205 14.50 -6.24 11.40
N MET A 206 13.94 -5.05 11.20
CA MET A 206 13.94 -3.97 12.19
C MET A 206 13.11 -4.34 13.43
N PHE A 207 11.90 -4.89 13.23
CA PHE A 207 11.06 -5.36 14.35
C PHE A 207 11.77 -6.44 15.17
N ARG A 208 12.38 -7.45 14.53
CA ARG A 208 13.16 -8.48 15.23
C ARG A 208 14.35 -7.91 16.01
N ALA A 209 15.07 -6.94 15.43
CA ALA A 209 16.19 -6.29 16.13
C ALA A 209 15.72 -5.51 17.37
N HIS A 210 14.54 -4.87 17.29
CA HIS A 210 13.94 -4.16 18.41
C HIS A 210 13.43 -5.12 19.51
N GLU A 211 12.81 -6.23 19.15
CA GLU A 211 12.40 -7.28 20.11
C GLU A 211 13.59 -7.90 20.83
N LEU A 212 14.69 -8.16 20.12
CA LEU A 212 15.91 -8.70 20.73
C LEU A 212 16.56 -7.72 21.73
N ARG A 213 16.44 -6.40 21.50
CA ARG A 213 16.92 -5.38 22.46
C ARG A 213 16.04 -5.27 23.71
N LYS A 214 14.76 -5.63 23.62
CA LYS A 214 13.82 -5.61 24.75
C LYS A 214 13.88 -6.85 25.64
N ARG A 215 14.59 -7.91 25.22
CA ARG A 215 14.80 -9.07 26.08
C ARG A 215 15.68 -8.66 27.26
N PRO A 216 15.24 -8.86 28.51
CA PRO A 216 16.12 -8.64 29.66
C PRO A 216 17.36 -9.50 29.46
N GLN A 217 18.54 -8.89 29.58
CA GLN A 217 19.77 -9.67 29.68
C GLN A 217 19.68 -10.49 30.96
N ILE A 218 19.26 -11.74 30.82
CA ILE A 218 19.38 -12.74 31.88
C ILE A 218 20.88 -12.88 32.07
N LYS A 219 21.43 -12.15 33.06
CA LYS A 219 22.80 -12.32 33.51
C LYS A 219 22.93 -13.80 33.87
N SER A 220 23.66 -14.54 33.05
CA SER A 220 24.04 -15.91 33.35
C SER A 220 24.67 -15.89 34.74
N LYS A 221 24.03 -16.52 35.71
CA LYS A 221 24.62 -16.74 37.03
C LYS A 221 25.95 -17.44 36.80
N SER A 222 27.03 -16.75 37.09
CA SER A 222 28.35 -17.34 37.24
C SER A 222 28.23 -18.47 38.25
N VAL A 223 28.38 -19.70 37.76
CA VAL A 223 28.50 -20.88 38.61
C VAL A 223 29.81 -20.71 39.38
N VAL A 224 29.70 -20.32 40.64
CA VAL A 224 30.85 -20.35 41.56
C VAL A 224 31.15 -21.82 41.82
N HIS A 225 32.21 -22.33 41.20
CA HIS A 225 32.84 -23.56 41.65
C HIS A 225 33.52 -23.27 42.99
N ILE A 226 32.94 -23.80 44.06
CA ILE A 226 33.60 -23.89 45.36
C ILE A 226 34.40 -25.19 45.30
N CYS A 227 35.73 -25.07 45.28
CA CYS A 227 36.66 -26.15 45.59
C CYS A 227 36.82 -26.26 47.11
#